data_AF-A0A7J4KY64-F1
#
_entry.id   AF-A0A7J4KY64-F1
#
_cell.length_a   1.000
_cell.length_b   1.000
_cell.length_c   1.000
_cell.angle_alpha   90.00
_cell.angle_beta   90.00
_cell.angle_gamma   90.00
#
_symmetry.space_group_name_H-M   'P 1'
#
loop_
_entity.id
_entity.type
_entity.pdbx_description
1 polymer ?
#
loop_
_entity_poly.entity_id
_entity_poly.type
_entity_poly.pdbx_seq_one_letter_code
_entity_poly.pdbx_strand_id
1 'polypeptide(L)'
;MIAEKTQTIGEEIEEGAEVLEQEAKEREEATELVAIPPAISERQARKAFDKARKKKLLGFLGEEERIASMQLKYVTVWKVLFNEYNLKKEFARNECYIDSSTGEFLHYNGREFLHSKGASALHDASEEELEIVKSIALKKKIPQASEQKFRKTADRLVEKGILRLEEKNGVKKYSVDEKLLDLPPGPGHEMLSSIGKMRFVTVQALGKEMEKHSKEEAIQLVQKLWPSIIVKKVEEVHRPIFEAVLERMNGETKTLRIDAVSGKEIKA
;
A
#
# COMPACT_ATOMS: atom_id res chain seq x y z
N MET A 1 27.39 32.50 39.67
CA MET A 1 26.02 32.63 39.12
C MET A 1 25.92 33.30 37.74
N ILE A 2 26.89 34.10 37.26
CA ILE A 2 26.84 34.67 35.88
C ILE A 2 27.57 33.80 34.85
N ALA A 3 28.66 33.13 35.25
CA ALA A 3 29.45 32.25 34.37
C ALA A 3 28.68 31.00 33.89
N GLU A 4 28.00 30.28 34.80
CA GLU A 4 27.22 29.07 34.45
C GLU A 4 26.10 29.37 33.46
N LYS A 5 25.38 30.49 33.63
CA LYS A 5 24.30 30.89 32.70
C LYS A 5 24.78 31.22 31.29
N THR A 6 26.05 31.60 31.13
CA THR A 6 26.60 31.99 29.82
C THR A 6 27.12 30.76 29.07
N GLN A 7 27.59 29.73 29.79
CA GLN A 7 27.96 28.43 29.21
C GLN A 7 26.75 27.66 28.68
N THR A 8 25.65 27.60 29.46
CA THR A 8 24.43 26.87 29.06
C THR A 8 23.77 27.46 27.80
N ILE A 9 23.80 28.79 27.66
CA ILE A 9 23.25 29.47 26.47
C ILE A 9 24.14 29.24 25.25
N GLY A 10 25.46 29.11 25.43
CA GLY A 10 26.39 28.80 24.32
C GLY A 10 26.20 27.39 23.78
N GLU A 11 26.09 26.40 24.68
CA GLU A 11 25.89 24.98 24.32
C GLU A 11 24.53 24.74 23.66
N GLU A 12 23.44 25.37 24.12
CA GLU A 12 22.11 25.26 23.50
C GLU A 12 22.04 25.90 22.10
N ILE A 13 22.83 26.93 21.82
CA ILE A 13 22.91 27.56 20.50
C ILE A 13 23.74 26.71 19.52
N GLU A 14 24.77 26.03 20.02
CA GLU A 14 25.64 25.15 19.22
C GLU A 14 24.91 23.85 18.84
N GLU A 15 24.19 23.21 19.78
CA GLU A 15 23.31 22.06 19.49
C GLU A 15 22.19 22.42 18.51
N GLY A 16 21.58 23.61 18.66
CA GLY A 16 20.55 24.08 17.73
C GLY A 16 21.07 24.34 16.32
N ALA A 17 22.32 24.79 16.19
CA ALA A 17 22.98 25.02 14.90
C ALA A 17 23.38 23.71 14.21
N GLU A 18 23.89 22.72 14.95
CA GLU A 18 24.22 21.39 14.40
C GLU A 18 22.99 20.63 13.92
N VAL A 19 21.86 20.73 14.63
CA VAL A 19 20.59 20.12 14.19
C VAL A 19 20.07 20.78 12.91
N LEU A 20 20.14 22.12 12.82
CA LEU A 20 19.76 22.84 11.60
C LEU A 20 20.69 22.54 10.42
N GLU A 21 21.98 22.29 10.67
CA GLU A 21 22.95 21.91 9.64
C GLU A 21 22.76 20.45 9.18
N GLN A 22 22.40 19.53 10.08
CA GLN A 22 21.99 18.17 9.72
C GLN A 22 20.68 18.15 8.92
N GLU A 23 19.65 18.88 9.35
CA GLU A 23 18.40 19.03 8.60
C GLU A 23 18.62 19.71 7.24
N ALA A 24 19.61 20.62 7.13
CA ALA A 24 20.00 21.24 5.87
C ALA A 24 20.78 20.28 4.95
N LYS A 25 21.67 19.44 5.50
CA LYS A 25 22.38 18.38 4.75
C LYS A 25 21.44 17.27 4.27
N GLU A 26 20.46 16.86 5.07
CA GLU A 26 19.42 15.92 4.65
C GLU A 26 18.48 16.51 3.59
N ARG A 27 18.33 17.85 3.54
CA ARG A 27 17.61 18.56 2.47
C ARG A 27 18.40 18.68 1.16
N GLU A 28 19.72 18.47 1.16
CA GLU A 28 20.58 18.67 -0.03
C GLU A 28 20.72 17.44 -0.94
N GLU A 29 20.40 16.21 -0.49
CA GLU A 29 20.45 15.02 -1.36
C GLU A 29 19.07 14.62 -1.86
N ALA A 30 18.52 15.41 -2.80
CA ALA A 30 17.35 15.01 -3.55
C ALA A 30 17.63 13.66 -4.23
N THR A 31 16.87 12.63 -3.87
CA THR A 31 17.04 11.29 -4.41
C THR A 31 16.35 11.19 -5.77
N GLU A 32 17.04 10.62 -6.76
CA GLU A 32 16.44 10.30 -8.05
C GLU A 32 15.57 9.04 -7.93
N LEU A 33 14.26 9.19 -8.18
CA LEU A 33 13.29 8.11 -8.14
C LEU A 33 12.70 7.88 -9.53
N VAL A 34 12.46 6.61 -9.88
CA VAL A 34 11.60 6.26 -11.02
C VAL A 34 10.15 6.28 -10.54
N ALA A 35 9.34 7.17 -11.09
CA ALA A 35 7.97 7.39 -10.63
C ALA A 35 6.98 7.50 -11.79
N ILE A 36 5.71 7.25 -11.47
CA ILE A 36 4.60 7.64 -12.33
C ILE A 36 4.48 9.17 -12.23
N PRO A 37 4.42 9.92 -13.36
CA PRO A 37 4.33 11.37 -13.30
C PRO A 37 3.00 11.79 -12.67
N PRO A 38 2.99 12.78 -11.76
CA PRO A 38 1.75 13.41 -11.30
C PRO A 38 0.96 13.95 -12.50
N ALA A 39 -0.35 13.70 -12.53
CA ALA A 39 -1.25 14.24 -13.54
C ALA A 39 -2.06 15.43 -13.01
N ILE A 40 -2.09 15.65 -11.69
CA ILE A 40 -2.66 16.83 -11.08
C ILE A 40 -1.59 17.71 -10.45
N SER A 41 -1.76 19.02 -10.58
CA SER A 41 -0.90 20.02 -9.96
C SER A 41 -1.17 20.16 -8.46
N GLU A 42 -0.19 20.70 -7.73
CA GLU A 42 -0.35 21.06 -6.32
C GLU A 42 -1.57 21.97 -6.08
N ARG A 43 -1.85 22.92 -7.00
CA ARG A 43 -3.04 23.78 -6.94
C ARG A 43 -4.34 22.98 -7.03
N GLN A 44 -4.38 21.93 -7.86
CA GLN A 44 -5.53 21.04 -7.97
C GLN A 44 -5.68 20.18 -6.70
N ALA A 45 -4.58 19.66 -6.16
CA ALA A 45 -4.57 18.91 -4.90
C ALA A 45 -5.07 19.77 -3.73
N ARG A 46 -4.57 21.01 -3.59
CA ARG A 46 -5.04 21.97 -2.59
C ARG A 46 -6.53 22.23 -2.68
N LYS A 47 -7.06 22.41 -3.90
CA LYS A 47 -8.52 22.54 -4.13
C LYS A 47 -9.30 21.29 -3.70
N ALA A 48 -8.73 20.09 -3.88
CA ALA A 48 -9.36 18.85 -3.42
C ALA A 48 -9.39 18.78 -1.88
N PHE A 49 -8.27 19.07 -1.21
CA PHE A 49 -8.22 19.16 0.26
C PHE A 49 -9.15 20.24 0.82
N ASP A 50 -9.21 21.40 0.19
CA ASP A 50 -10.13 22.48 0.57
C ASP A 50 -11.60 22.09 0.41
N LYS A 51 -11.94 21.13 -0.45
CA LYS A 51 -13.30 20.59 -0.56
C LYS A 51 -13.58 19.53 0.50
N ALA A 52 -12.58 18.73 0.85
CA ALA A 52 -12.71 17.64 1.82
C ALA A 52 -12.67 18.10 3.28
N ARG A 53 -12.01 19.22 3.58
CA ARG A 53 -11.90 19.75 4.95
C ARG A 53 -13.23 20.28 5.49
N LYS A 54 -13.44 20.15 6.80
CA LYS A 54 -14.58 20.74 7.50
C LYS A 54 -14.46 22.27 7.50
N LYS A 55 -15.55 22.93 7.12
CA LYS A 55 -15.72 24.39 7.15
C LYS A 55 -16.92 24.73 8.00
N LYS A 56 -16.85 25.87 8.70
CA LYS A 56 -18.01 26.40 9.43
C LYS A 56 -19.19 26.62 8.49
N LEU A 57 -20.37 26.16 8.90
CA LEU A 57 -21.62 26.53 8.26
C LEU A 57 -21.89 28.01 8.57
N LEU A 58 -22.02 28.83 7.53
CA LEU A 58 -22.26 30.28 7.63
C LEU A 58 -21.19 31.09 8.40
N GLY A 59 -20.01 30.52 8.68
CA GLY A 59 -18.88 31.22 9.32
C GLY A 59 -18.87 31.20 10.86
N PHE A 60 -19.89 30.67 11.51
CA PHE A 60 -20.00 30.68 12.99
C PHE A 60 -20.40 29.35 13.63
N LEU A 61 -20.90 28.37 12.87
CA LEU A 61 -21.32 27.07 13.41
C LEU A 61 -20.47 25.92 12.89
N GLY A 62 -19.94 25.10 13.79
CA GLY A 62 -19.24 23.84 13.48
C GLY A 62 -17.73 23.91 13.62
N GLU A 63 -17.10 22.73 13.49
CA GLU A 63 -15.65 22.57 13.52
C GLU A 63 -15.01 23.14 12.24
N GLU A 64 -13.87 23.79 12.40
CA GLU A 64 -13.07 24.30 11.30
C GLU A 64 -11.74 23.58 11.25
N GLU A 65 -11.40 23.08 10.07
CA GLU A 65 -10.10 22.50 9.78
C GLU A 65 -9.34 23.43 8.83
N ARG A 66 -8.06 23.66 9.12
CA ARG A 66 -7.12 24.35 8.23
C ARG A 66 -6.11 23.35 7.68
N ILE A 67 -5.60 23.61 6.47
CA ILE A 67 -4.47 22.86 5.92
C ILE A 67 -3.21 23.39 6.60
N ALA A 68 -2.65 22.63 7.55
CA ALA A 68 -1.43 22.99 8.27
C ALA A 68 -0.19 22.77 7.39
N SER A 69 -0.14 21.65 6.69
CA SER A 69 0.91 21.34 5.71
C SER A 69 0.34 20.54 4.54
N MET A 70 1.05 20.59 3.41
CA MET A 70 0.75 19.79 2.23
C MET A 70 2.06 19.48 1.51
N GLN A 71 2.25 18.23 1.12
CA GLN A 71 3.48 17.76 0.48
C GLN A 71 3.19 16.67 -0.55
N LEU A 72 4.02 16.60 -1.58
CA LEU A 72 4.04 15.49 -2.52
C LEU A 72 4.99 14.42 -1.99
N LYS A 73 4.44 13.23 -1.73
CA LYS A 73 5.20 12.05 -1.32
C LYS A 73 5.21 11.00 -2.41
N TYR A 74 6.20 10.11 -2.33
CA TYR A 74 6.36 8.99 -3.24
C TYR A 74 6.29 7.69 -2.46
N VAL A 75 5.29 6.86 -2.76
CA VAL A 75 5.13 5.53 -2.16
C VAL A 75 5.79 4.50 -3.06
N THR A 76 6.64 3.66 -2.47
CA THR A 76 7.27 2.55 -3.16
C THR A 76 6.23 1.54 -3.63
N VAL A 77 6.36 1.12 -4.88
CA VAL A 77 5.61 0.03 -5.50
C VAL A 77 6.62 -0.95 -6.04
N TRP A 78 6.57 -2.18 -5.54
CA TRP A 78 7.43 -3.27 -6.00
C TRP A 78 6.92 -3.78 -7.34
N LYS A 79 7.66 -3.50 -8.42
CA LYS A 79 7.40 -4.09 -9.73
C LYS A 79 8.13 -5.43 -9.83
N VAL A 80 7.38 -6.52 -9.70
CA VAL A 80 7.90 -7.88 -9.74
C VAL A 80 7.80 -8.42 -11.16
N LEU A 81 8.94 -8.67 -11.79
CA LEU A 81 9.07 -9.28 -13.11
C LEU A 81 9.30 -10.78 -12.95
N PHE A 82 8.48 -11.60 -13.59
CA PHE A 82 8.56 -13.05 -13.46
C PHE A 82 8.22 -13.78 -14.77
N ASN A 83 8.68 -15.02 -14.88
CA ASN A 83 8.30 -15.91 -15.97
C ASN A 83 7.31 -16.96 -15.44
N GLU A 84 6.24 -17.21 -16.18
CA GLU A 84 5.37 -18.37 -15.96
C GLU A 84 5.83 -19.54 -16.83
N TYR A 85 6.05 -20.70 -16.21
CA TYR A 85 6.37 -21.93 -16.94
C TYR A 85 5.09 -22.70 -17.22
N ASN A 86 4.67 -22.76 -18.48
CA ASN A 86 3.59 -23.66 -18.87
C ASN A 86 4.14 -25.06 -19.18
N LEU A 87 3.27 -26.08 -19.11
CA LEU A 87 3.62 -27.48 -19.40
C LEU A 87 4.15 -27.70 -20.84
N LYS A 88 4.01 -26.69 -21.71
CA LYS A 88 4.51 -26.68 -23.10
C LYS A 88 5.89 -26.02 -23.24
N LYS A 89 6.54 -25.63 -22.14
CA LYS A 89 7.82 -24.91 -22.09
C LYS A 89 7.82 -23.53 -22.75
N GLU A 90 6.65 -22.92 -22.94
CA GLU A 90 6.56 -21.54 -23.40
C GLU A 90 6.81 -20.61 -22.21
N PHE A 91 7.62 -19.58 -22.41
CA PHE A 91 7.91 -18.56 -21.40
C PHE A 91 7.00 -17.36 -21.64
N ALA A 92 5.97 -17.20 -20.82
CA ALA A 92 5.27 -15.92 -20.72
C ALA A 92 6.01 -15.04 -19.71
N ARG A 93 6.53 -13.90 -20.18
CA ARG A 93 7.06 -12.84 -19.31
C ARG A 93 5.89 -12.02 -18.81
N ASN A 94 5.74 -11.97 -17.50
CA ASN A 94 4.65 -11.26 -16.83
C ASN A 94 5.24 -10.33 -15.77
N GLU A 95 4.40 -9.41 -15.32
CA GLU A 95 4.75 -8.49 -14.25
C GLU A 95 3.54 -8.20 -13.37
N CYS A 96 3.82 -7.89 -12.11
CA CYS A 96 2.82 -7.38 -11.18
C CYS A 96 3.40 -6.27 -10.31
N TYR A 97 2.51 -5.51 -9.69
CA TYR A 97 2.84 -4.36 -8.85
C TYR A 97 2.26 -4.57 -7.47
N ILE A 98 3.07 -4.39 -6.43
CA ILE A 98 2.66 -4.54 -5.03
C ILE A 98 2.97 -3.24 -4.30
N ASP A 99 1.97 -2.66 -3.65
CA ASP A 99 2.11 -1.40 -2.90
C ASP A 99 2.82 -1.67 -1.57
N SER A 100 3.99 -1.05 -1.34
CA SER A 100 4.80 -1.30 -0.14
C SER A 100 4.14 -0.83 1.16
N SER A 101 3.09 0.00 1.08
CA SER A 101 2.37 0.50 2.26
C SER A 101 1.24 -0.43 2.70
N THR A 102 0.77 -1.31 1.82
CA THR A 102 -0.38 -2.21 2.09
C THR A 102 -0.07 -3.69 1.91
N GLY A 103 0.98 -4.04 1.16
CA GLY A 103 1.29 -5.43 0.81
C GLY A 103 0.31 -6.04 -0.21
N GLU A 104 -0.62 -5.23 -0.74
CA GLU A 104 -1.63 -5.66 -1.71
C GLU A 104 -1.16 -5.43 -3.15
N PHE A 105 -1.70 -6.24 -4.07
CA PHE A 105 -1.50 -5.96 -5.50
C PHE A 105 -2.13 -4.62 -5.86
N LEU A 106 -1.37 -3.78 -6.53
CA LEU A 106 -1.81 -2.50 -7.05
C LEU A 106 -2.08 -2.62 -8.54
N HIS A 107 -3.24 -2.14 -9.00
CA HIS A 107 -3.56 -2.09 -10.41
C HIS A 107 -4.24 -0.75 -10.78
N TYR A 108 -4.19 -0.40 -12.06
CA TYR A 108 -4.77 0.84 -12.57
C TYR A 108 -5.85 0.54 -13.62
N ASN A 109 -7.07 1.02 -13.41
CA ASN A 109 -8.19 0.76 -14.31
C ASN A 109 -8.39 1.86 -15.38
N GLY A 110 -7.43 2.75 -15.56
CA GLY A 110 -7.54 3.92 -16.45
C GLY A 110 -8.12 5.17 -15.78
N ARG A 111 -8.59 5.06 -14.53
CA ARG A 111 -9.17 6.18 -13.77
C ARG A 111 -8.57 6.32 -12.39
N GLU A 112 -8.35 5.21 -11.69
CA GLU A 112 -7.82 5.19 -10.33
C GLU A 112 -6.97 3.96 -10.08
N PHE A 113 -6.13 4.05 -9.06
CA PHE A 113 -5.45 2.88 -8.52
C PHE A 113 -6.37 2.14 -7.57
N LEU A 114 -6.34 0.82 -7.68
CA LEU A 114 -7.11 -0.09 -6.87
C LEU A 114 -6.16 -1.11 -6.26
N HIS A 115 -6.35 -1.37 -4.98
CA HIS A 115 -5.70 -2.48 -4.30
C HIS A 115 -6.57 -3.72 -4.42
N SER A 116 -5.94 -4.86 -4.71
CA SER A 116 -6.51 -6.16 -4.38
C SER A 116 -6.73 -6.27 -2.87
N LYS A 117 -7.46 -7.31 -2.47
CA LYS A 117 -7.75 -7.56 -1.06
C LYS A 117 -7.27 -8.93 -0.64
N GLY A 118 -6.64 -8.98 0.54
CA GLY A 118 -6.26 -10.20 1.22
C GLY A 118 -4.93 -10.80 0.77
N ALA A 119 -4.17 -10.13 -0.09
CA ALA A 119 -2.83 -10.58 -0.46
C ALA A 119 -1.88 -10.49 0.75
N SER A 120 -1.96 -9.39 1.52
CA SER A 120 -1.20 -9.22 2.76
C SER A 120 -1.52 -10.32 3.79
N ALA A 121 -2.80 -10.61 4.00
CA ALA A 121 -3.26 -11.66 4.92
C ALA A 121 -2.80 -13.07 4.51
N LEU A 122 -2.58 -13.30 3.21
CA LEU A 122 -2.04 -14.55 2.70
C LEU A 122 -0.52 -14.67 2.80
N HIS A 123 0.19 -13.58 3.06
CA HIS A 123 1.64 -13.64 3.26
C HIS A 123 2.00 -14.57 4.42
N ASP A 124 1.26 -14.52 5.52
CA ASP A 124 1.48 -15.38 6.70
C ASP A 124 0.72 -16.71 6.65
N ALA A 125 0.03 -16.99 5.54
CA ALA A 125 -0.68 -18.24 5.38
C ALA A 125 0.28 -19.41 5.10
N SER A 126 0.03 -20.55 5.72
CA SER A 126 0.70 -21.81 5.37
C SER A 126 0.25 -22.32 4.00
N GLU A 127 1.02 -23.24 3.40
CA GLU A 127 0.63 -23.88 2.12
C GLU A 127 -0.75 -24.56 2.22
N GLU A 128 -1.02 -25.24 3.35
CA GLU A 128 -2.31 -25.86 3.64
C GLU A 128 -3.46 -24.84 3.75
N GLU A 129 -3.20 -23.70 4.38
CA GLU A 129 -4.17 -22.59 4.44
C GLU A 129 -4.47 -22.05 3.04
N LEU A 130 -3.43 -21.82 2.24
CA LEU A 130 -3.55 -21.33 0.86
C LEU A 130 -4.34 -22.32 -0.01
N GLU A 131 -4.10 -23.62 0.13
CA GLU A 131 -4.82 -24.65 -0.63
C GLU A 131 -6.31 -24.68 -0.28
N ILE A 132 -6.65 -24.54 1.01
CA ILE A 132 -8.05 -24.44 1.46
C ILE A 132 -8.72 -23.19 0.88
N VAL A 133 -8.07 -22.03 0.98
CA VAL A 133 -8.61 -20.76 0.45
C VAL A 133 -8.83 -20.87 -1.06
N LYS A 134 -7.83 -21.34 -1.82
CA LYS A 134 -7.94 -21.54 -3.27
C LYS A 134 -9.04 -22.54 -3.63
N SER A 135 -9.20 -23.61 -2.85
CA SER A 135 -10.24 -24.63 -3.08
C SER A 135 -11.65 -24.06 -2.89
N ILE A 136 -11.85 -23.28 -1.83
CA ILE A 136 -13.14 -22.62 -1.55
C ILE A 136 -13.43 -21.52 -2.60
N ALA A 137 -12.45 -20.67 -2.91
CA ALA A 137 -12.59 -19.59 -3.90
C ALA A 137 -12.94 -20.13 -5.30
N LEU A 138 -12.23 -21.17 -5.75
CA LEU A 138 -12.39 -21.74 -7.09
C LEU A 138 -13.45 -22.85 -7.15
N LYS A 139 -14.18 -23.10 -6.05
CA LYS A 139 -15.17 -24.19 -5.92
C LYS A 139 -14.61 -25.56 -6.34
N LYS A 140 -13.32 -25.80 -6.09
CA LYS A 140 -12.65 -27.06 -6.38
C LYS A 140 -12.90 -28.07 -5.26
N LYS A 141 -12.66 -29.36 -5.53
CA LYS A 141 -12.64 -30.38 -4.47
C LYS A 141 -11.60 -29.97 -3.43
N ILE A 142 -12.02 -29.91 -2.18
CA ILE A 142 -11.13 -29.73 -1.03
C ILE A 142 -10.10 -30.88 -1.06
N PRO A 143 -8.80 -30.60 -0.86
CA PRO A 143 -7.77 -31.63 -0.82
C PRO A 143 -8.11 -32.73 0.18
N GLN A 144 -7.49 -33.91 0.03
CA GLN A 144 -7.65 -35.05 0.94
C GLN A 144 -7.01 -34.78 2.32
N ALA A 145 -7.50 -33.78 3.04
CA ALA A 145 -7.30 -33.64 4.47
C ALA A 145 -8.38 -34.44 5.20
N SER A 146 -8.07 -34.96 6.40
CA SER A 146 -9.13 -35.45 7.27
C SER A 146 -10.11 -34.32 7.56
N GLU A 147 -11.41 -34.63 7.62
CA GLU A 147 -12.46 -33.61 7.80
C GLU A 147 -12.22 -32.74 9.05
N GLN A 148 -11.68 -33.33 10.12
CA GLN A 148 -11.31 -32.62 11.34
C GLN A 148 -10.15 -31.62 11.12
N LYS A 149 -9.13 -32.00 10.35
CA LYS A 149 -7.99 -31.12 10.06
C LYS A 149 -8.43 -29.95 9.17
N PHE A 150 -9.25 -30.23 8.16
CA PHE A 150 -9.85 -29.19 7.32
C PHE A 150 -10.64 -28.17 8.17
N ARG A 151 -11.55 -28.63 9.03
CA ARG A 151 -12.36 -27.75 9.88
C ARG A 151 -11.51 -26.88 10.79
N LYS A 152 -10.48 -27.45 11.44
CA LYS A 152 -9.57 -26.70 12.31
C LYS A 152 -8.82 -25.60 11.56
N THR A 153 -8.31 -25.90 10.36
CA THR A 153 -7.59 -24.92 9.54
C THR A 153 -8.54 -23.85 8.99
N ALA A 154 -9.76 -24.24 8.57
CA ALA A 154 -10.77 -23.31 8.09
C ALA A 154 -11.27 -22.37 9.20
N ASP A 155 -11.45 -22.85 10.42
CA ASP A 155 -11.82 -22.03 11.58
C ASP A 155 -10.71 -20.98 11.87
N ARG A 156 -9.42 -21.36 11.80
CA ARG A 156 -8.29 -20.40 11.91
C ARG A 156 -8.29 -19.35 10.81
N LEU A 157 -8.65 -19.71 9.59
CA LEU A 157 -8.79 -18.77 8.47
C LEU A 157 -9.98 -17.81 8.65
N VAL A 158 -11.03 -18.22 9.36
CA VAL A 158 -12.14 -17.35 9.76
C VAL A 158 -11.67 -16.35 10.82
N GLU A 159 -10.89 -16.78 11.81
CA GLU A 159 -10.29 -15.89 12.81
C GLU A 159 -9.36 -14.85 12.18
N LYS A 160 -8.61 -15.23 11.13
CA LYS A 160 -7.77 -14.32 10.34
C LYS A 160 -8.57 -13.39 9.40
N GLY A 161 -9.90 -13.53 9.33
CA GLY A 161 -10.75 -12.73 8.44
C GLY A 161 -10.61 -13.08 6.95
N ILE A 162 -10.04 -14.23 6.61
CA ILE A 162 -9.82 -14.67 5.23
C ILE A 162 -11.04 -15.45 4.70
N LEU A 163 -11.70 -16.21 5.59
CA LEU A 163 -12.93 -16.94 5.30
C LEU A 163 -14.09 -16.42 6.15
N ARG A 164 -15.30 -16.63 5.65
CA ARG A 164 -16.54 -16.52 6.42
C ARG A 164 -17.07 -17.91 6.76
N LEU A 165 -17.65 -18.03 7.94
CA LEU A 165 -18.39 -19.19 8.39
C LEU A 165 -19.88 -18.83 8.48
N GLU A 166 -20.71 -19.59 7.75
CA GLU A 166 -22.15 -19.61 7.94
C GLU A 166 -22.54 -20.95 8.55
N GLU A 167 -23.31 -20.93 9.64
CA GLU A 167 -23.86 -22.14 10.24
C GLU A 167 -25.38 -22.16 10.08
N LYS A 168 -25.91 -23.21 9.44
CA LYS A 168 -27.35 -23.44 9.30
C LYS A 168 -27.68 -24.89 9.63
N ASN A 169 -28.60 -25.11 10.56
CA ASN A 169 -29.04 -26.44 11.00
C ASN A 169 -27.87 -27.37 11.42
N GLY A 170 -26.85 -26.83 12.09
CA GLY A 170 -25.65 -27.58 12.50
C GLY A 170 -24.66 -27.89 11.38
N VAL A 171 -24.93 -27.45 10.16
CA VAL A 171 -24.02 -27.56 9.02
C VAL A 171 -23.20 -26.28 8.90
N LYS A 172 -21.89 -26.40 9.13
CA LYS A 172 -20.90 -25.34 8.88
C LYS A 172 -20.61 -25.24 7.38
N LYS A 173 -20.74 -24.04 6.83
CA LYS A 173 -20.37 -23.71 5.45
C LYS A 173 -19.32 -22.60 5.46
N TYR A 174 -18.16 -22.89 4.88
CA TYR A 174 -17.09 -21.93 4.71
C TYR A 174 -17.19 -21.30 3.31
N SER A 175 -16.99 -19.99 3.23
CA SER A 175 -17.00 -19.25 1.97
C SER A 175 -15.93 -18.15 1.98
N VAL A 176 -15.41 -17.83 0.80
CA VAL A 176 -14.64 -16.61 0.61
C VAL A 176 -15.62 -15.45 0.41
N ASP A 177 -15.34 -14.32 1.05
CA ASP A 177 -16.02 -13.06 0.79
C ASP A 177 -15.18 -12.25 -0.18
N GLU A 178 -15.73 -11.90 -1.34
CA GLU A 178 -15.06 -11.06 -2.35
C GLU A 178 -14.70 -9.68 -1.78
N LYS A 179 -15.35 -9.22 -0.70
CA LYS A 179 -14.94 -8.00 0.00
C LYS A 179 -13.66 -8.16 0.83
N LEU A 180 -13.27 -9.39 1.15
CA LEU A 180 -12.11 -9.74 1.99
C LEU A 180 -10.96 -10.32 1.15
N LEU A 181 -11.28 -11.01 0.05
CA LEU A 181 -10.31 -11.63 -0.84
C LEU A 181 -10.67 -11.38 -2.30
N ASP A 182 -9.89 -10.54 -2.97
CA ASP A 182 -10.02 -10.22 -4.39
C ASP A 182 -8.64 -10.32 -5.04
N LEU A 183 -8.21 -11.57 -5.24
CA LEU A 183 -6.92 -11.86 -5.82
C LEU A 183 -7.03 -12.16 -7.31
N PRO A 184 -6.01 -11.76 -8.10
CA PRO A 184 -5.92 -12.13 -9.50
C PRO A 184 -5.96 -13.67 -9.66
N PRO A 185 -6.77 -14.21 -10.58
CA PRO A 185 -7.00 -15.64 -10.71
C PRO A 185 -5.77 -16.42 -11.20
N GLY A 186 -4.79 -15.74 -11.79
CA GLY A 186 -3.58 -16.33 -12.31
C GLY A 186 -2.49 -15.31 -12.60
N PRO A 187 -1.24 -15.77 -12.80
CA PRO A 187 -0.06 -14.93 -12.98
C PRO A 187 -0.06 -14.14 -14.30
N GLY A 188 -0.83 -14.56 -15.30
CA GLY A 188 -1.01 -13.86 -16.57
C GLY A 188 -2.26 -12.97 -16.64
N HIS A 189 -2.92 -12.69 -15.52
CA HIS A 189 -4.13 -11.87 -15.52
C HIS A 189 -3.82 -10.40 -15.87
N GLU A 190 -4.56 -9.81 -16.81
CA GLU A 190 -4.24 -8.49 -17.37
C GLU A 190 -4.09 -7.38 -16.31
N MET A 191 -4.90 -7.44 -15.24
CA MET A 191 -4.86 -6.44 -14.16
C MET A 191 -3.48 -6.31 -13.51
N LEU A 192 -2.70 -7.40 -13.46
CA LEU A 192 -1.37 -7.43 -12.86
C LEU A 192 -0.39 -6.54 -13.63
N SER A 193 -0.51 -6.52 -14.96
CA SER A 193 0.36 -5.75 -15.86
C SER A 193 -0.13 -4.32 -16.12
N SER A 194 -1.28 -3.92 -15.54
CA SER A 194 -1.98 -2.68 -15.91
C SER A 194 -1.13 -1.41 -15.73
N ILE A 195 -0.33 -1.33 -14.67
CA ILE A 195 0.54 -0.19 -14.37
C ILE A 195 1.74 -0.13 -15.34
N GLY A 196 2.18 -1.26 -15.88
CA GLY A 196 3.29 -1.29 -16.84
C GLY A 196 3.00 -0.61 -18.18
N LYS A 197 1.71 -0.39 -18.46
CA LYS A 197 1.26 0.39 -19.63
C LYS A 197 1.39 1.91 -19.41
N MET A 198 1.68 2.36 -18.19
CA MET A 198 1.83 3.78 -17.85
C MET A 198 3.24 4.29 -18.17
N ARG A 199 3.37 5.61 -18.35
CA ARG A 199 4.68 6.26 -18.48
C ARG A 199 5.35 6.36 -17.11
N PHE A 200 6.63 6.04 -17.07
CA PHE A 200 7.50 6.32 -15.92
C PHE A 200 8.48 7.45 -16.27
N VAL A 201 8.86 8.25 -15.28
CA VAL A 201 9.82 9.34 -15.40
C VAL A 201 10.77 9.32 -14.20
N THR A 202 11.99 9.83 -14.38
CA THR A 202 12.88 10.12 -13.26
C THR A 202 12.46 11.44 -12.62
N VAL A 203 12.30 11.46 -11.31
CA VAL A 203 11.97 12.64 -10.51
C VAL A 203 13.01 12.84 -9.43
N GLN A 204 13.32 14.10 -9.11
CA GLN A 204 14.06 14.43 -7.90
C GLN A 204 13.05 14.61 -6.77
N ALA A 205 13.19 13.81 -5.72
CA ALA A 205 12.32 13.85 -4.56
C ALA A 205 13.15 14.10 -3.30
N LEU A 206 12.58 14.85 -2.35
CA LEU A 206 13.16 15.02 -1.02
C LEU A 206 13.22 13.69 -0.23
N GLY A 207 12.48 12.68 -0.68
CA GLY A 207 12.47 11.34 -0.12
C GLY A 207 11.28 10.52 -0.61
N LYS A 208 11.27 9.25 -0.22
CA LYS A 208 10.14 8.32 -0.40
C LYS A 208 9.57 7.95 0.97
N GLU A 209 8.33 7.49 0.98
CA GLU A 209 7.74 6.92 2.19
C GLU A 209 8.43 5.63 2.57
N MET A 210 8.65 5.46 3.88
CA MET A 210 9.19 4.23 4.45
C MET A 210 8.28 3.05 4.12
N GLU A 211 8.88 1.97 3.62
CA GLU A 211 8.15 0.76 3.28
C GLU A 211 7.64 0.05 4.54
N LYS A 212 6.37 -0.34 4.53
CA LYS A 212 5.82 -1.24 5.56
C LYS A 212 6.00 -2.70 5.17
N HIS A 213 6.05 -2.96 3.87
CA HIS A 213 6.25 -4.27 3.28
C HIS A 213 7.50 -4.30 2.42
N SER A 214 8.38 -5.26 2.70
CA SER A 214 9.68 -5.39 2.05
C SER A 214 9.58 -5.97 0.63
N LYS A 215 10.66 -5.82 -0.12
CA LYS A 215 10.83 -6.46 -1.43
C LYS A 215 10.78 -7.98 -1.32
N GLU A 216 11.33 -8.54 -0.25
CA GLU A 216 11.37 -9.98 0.01
C GLU A 216 9.95 -10.51 0.27
N GLU A 217 9.14 -9.78 1.01
CA GLU A 217 7.72 -10.12 1.23
C GLU A 217 6.94 -10.13 -0.08
N ALA A 218 7.17 -9.14 -0.95
CA ALA A 218 6.57 -9.08 -2.28
C ALA A 218 6.95 -10.31 -3.13
N ILE A 219 8.22 -10.73 -3.12
CA ILE A 219 8.68 -11.94 -3.83
C ILE A 219 7.95 -13.18 -3.29
N GLN A 220 7.93 -13.35 -1.97
CA GLN A 220 7.33 -14.51 -1.32
C GLN A 220 5.83 -14.60 -1.58
N LEU A 221 5.11 -13.48 -1.53
CA LEU A 221 3.69 -13.42 -1.85
C LEU A 221 3.39 -13.96 -3.26
N VAL A 222 4.12 -13.48 -4.27
CA VAL A 222 3.90 -13.85 -5.67
C VAL A 222 4.23 -15.33 -5.89
N GLN A 223 5.31 -15.84 -5.30
CA GLN A 223 5.67 -17.26 -5.37
C GLN A 223 4.67 -18.18 -4.66
N LYS A 224 4.14 -17.77 -3.50
CA LYS A 224 3.10 -18.53 -2.77
C LYS A 224 1.79 -18.62 -3.55
N LEU A 225 1.40 -17.53 -4.22
CA LEU A 225 0.18 -17.51 -5.01
C LEU A 225 0.32 -18.35 -6.28
N TRP A 226 1.46 -18.28 -6.96
CA TRP A 226 1.71 -19.02 -8.19
C TRP A 226 3.04 -19.79 -8.15
N PRO A 227 3.04 -21.02 -7.61
CA PRO A 227 4.28 -21.80 -7.44
C PRO A 227 5.02 -22.15 -8.75
N SER A 228 4.36 -22.04 -9.90
CA SER A 228 4.95 -22.31 -11.22
C SER A 228 5.77 -21.15 -11.79
N ILE A 229 5.82 -20.00 -11.11
CA ILE A 229 6.55 -18.83 -11.61
C ILE A 229 8.01 -18.81 -11.14
N ILE A 230 8.85 -18.12 -11.89
CA ILE A 230 10.21 -17.80 -11.49
C ILE A 230 10.37 -16.28 -11.53
N VAL A 231 10.51 -15.66 -10.34
CA VAL A 231 10.83 -14.23 -10.23
C VAL A 231 12.22 -13.98 -10.82
N LYS A 232 12.31 -12.99 -11.72
CA LYS A 232 13.54 -12.62 -12.42
C LYS A 232 14.17 -11.36 -11.86
N LYS A 233 13.35 -10.38 -11.53
CA LYS A 233 13.79 -9.08 -11.02
C LYS A 233 12.66 -8.44 -10.23
N VAL A 234 13.02 -7.66 -9.22
CA VAL A 234 12.10 -6.70 -8.60
C VAL A 234 12.71 -5.32 -8.77
N GLU A 235 11.94 -4.42 -9.36
CA GLU A 235 12.28 -3.02 -9.58
C GLU A 235 11.50 -2.16 -8.60
N GLU A 236 12.13 -1.08 -8.17
CA GLU A 236 11.48 -0.06 -7.35
C GLU A 236 10.90 1.02 -8.28
N VAL A 237 9.59 1.21 -8.24
CA VAL A 237 8.91 2.32 -8.91
C VAL A 237 8.01 3.04 -7.91
N HIS A 238 7.68 4.30 -8.18
CA HIS A 238 7.02 5.12 -7.19
C HIS A 238 5.68 5.68 -7.65
N ARG A 239 4.70 5.65 -6.75
CA ARG A 239 3.38 6.27 -6.91
C ARG A 239 3.38 7.63 -6.21
N PRO A 240 3.11 8.74 -6.92
CA PRO A 240 3.03 10.05 -6.31
C PRO A 240 1.69 10.24 -5.57
N ILE A 241 1.75 10.72 -4.33
CA ILE A 241 0.59 10.98 -3.47
C ILE A 241 0.75 12.34 -2.82
N PHE A 242 -0.26 13.20 -2.97
CA PHE A 242 -0.35 14.39 -2.15
C PHE A 242 -0.87 14.04 -0.77
N GLU A 243 -0.19 14.49 0.26
CA GLU A 243 -0.60 14.34 1.65
C GLU A 243 -0.79 15.73 2.26
N ALA A 244 -1.91 15.93 2.96
CA ALA A 244 -2.17 17.14 3.72
C ALA A 244 -2.48 16.80 5.17
N VAL A 245 -1.85 17.53 6.10
CA VAL A 245 -2.21 17.52 7.51
C VAL A 245 -3.25 18.62 7.73
N LEU A 246 -4.43 18.22 8.14
CA LEU A 246 -5.51 19.12 8.53
C LEU A 246 -5.52 19.26 10.05
N GLU A 247 -5.53 20.50 10.52
CA GLU A 247 -5.49 20.84 11.95
C GLU A 247 -6.77 21.56 12.35
N ARG A 248 -7.33 21.18 13.49
CA ARG A 248 -8.47 21.84 14.14
C ARG A 248 -7.99 22.89 15.14
N MET A 249 -8.88 23.79 15.53
CA MET A 249 -8.57 24.84 16.52
C MET A 249 -8.15 24.30 17.90
N ASN A 250 -8.53 23.07 18.25
CA ASN A 250 -8.13 22.38 19.48
C ASN A 250 -6.76 21.67 19.36
N GLY A 251 -6.06 21.80 18.23
CA GLY A 251 -4.77 21.14 17.96
C GLY A 251 -4.88 19.71 17.46
N GLU A 252 -6.09 19.14 17.35
CA GLU A 252 -6.26 17.81 16.76
C GLU A 252 -5.89 17.83 15.27
N THR A 253 -5.11 16.84 14.84
CA THR A 253 -4.70 16.69 13.45
C THR A 253 -5.32 15.45 12.81
N LYS A 254 -5.54 15.52 11.51
CA LYS A 254 -5.88 14.37 10.67
C LYS A 254 -5.14 14.48 9.34
N THR A 255 -4.77 13.33 8.79
CA THR A 255 -4.10 13.28 7.49
C THR A 255 -5.09 12.90 6.40
N LEU A 256 -5.09 13.65 5.31
CA LEU A 256 -5.79 13.29 4.07
C LEU A 256 -4.79 13.02 2.96
N ARG A 257 -5.11 12.07 2.09
CA ARG A 257 -4.26 11.69 0.96
C ARG A 257 -5.06 11.76 -0.34
N ILE A 258 -4.47 12.41 -1.35
CA ILE A 258 -5.00 12.47 -2.71
C ILE A 258 -3.97 11.81 -3.63
N ASP A 259 -4.43 10.85 -4.42
CA ASP A 259 -3.61 10.24 -5.46
C ASP A 259 -3.24 11.29 -6.53
N ALA A 260 -1.95 11.52 -6.77
CA ALA A 260 -1.51 12.61 -7.63
C ALA A 260 -1.68 12.31 -9.14
N VAL A 261 -2.13 11.10 -9.50
CA VAL A 261 -2.39 10.68 -10.88
C VAL A 261 -3.89 10.79 -11.21
N SER A 262 -4.76 10.30 -10.33
CA SER A 262 -6.21 10.30 -10.52
C SER A 262 -6.90 11.53 -9.92
N GLY A 263 -6.26 12.19 -8.96
CA GLY A 263 -6.86 13.26 -8.17
C GLY A 263 -7.95 12.79 -7.20
N LYS A 264 -8.10 11.48 -7.00
CA LYS A 264 -9.06 10.90 -6.05
C LYS A 264 -8.49 10.80 -4.65
N GLU A 265 -9.37 10.92 -3.67
CA GLU A 265 -9.04 10.68 -2.27
C GLU A 265 -8.74 9.20 -2.04
N ILE A 266 -7.62 8.94 -1.37
CA ILE A 266 -7.23 7.62 -0.91
C ILE A 266 -7.84 7.46 0.48
N LYS A 267 -8.87 6.61 0.59
CA LYS A 267 -9.50 6.29 1.86
C LYS A 267 -8.59 5.32 2.62
N ALA A 268 -8.30 5.65 3.88
CA ALA A 268 -7.64 4.74 4.82
C ALA A 268 -8.55 3.58 5.23
#